data_AF-A0A9J6QIX9-F1
#
_entry.id   AF-A0A9J6QIX9-F1
#
_cell.length_a   1.000
_cell.length_b   1.000
_cell.length_c   1.000
_cell.angle_alpha   90.00
_cell.angle_beta   90.00
_cell.angle_gamma   90.00
#
_symmetry.space_group_name_H-M   'P 1'
#
loop_
_entity.id
_entity.type
_entity.pdbx_description
1 polymer ?
#
loop_
_entity_poly.entity_id
_entity_poly.type
_entity_poly.pdbx_seq_one_letter_code
_entity_poly.pdbx_strand_id
1 'polypeptide(L)'
;MKFKFGLNLPWGIYASILVLLIIATYIWDNVDATDTKDLINYIGFMLALSIVQGALLIRMGKFEIYKNILNALWNIETAATFLYGMYVVLEYSNTASQIKLPFAQWSVDNSEVFILTIIFFSIICVARAGYSVAEIFKAPIMKTLPLEASALVKPIKEPKKIKTQSSKRRKK
;
A
#
# COMPACT_ATOMS: atom_id res chain seq x y z
N MET A 1 -11.79 -0.61 -28.96
CA MET A 1 -11.12 0.71 -29.05
C MET A 1 -9.88 0.67 -28.15
N LYS A 2 -8.65 0.65 -28.70
CA LYS A 2 -7.41 0.71 -27.89
C LYS A 2 -7.08 2.17 -27.61
N PHE A 3 -7.68 2.75 -26.58
CA PHE A 3 -7.26 4.05 -26.09
C PHE A 3 -5.86 3.92 -25.48
N LYS A 4 -4.84 4.44 -26.17
CA LYS A 4 -3.51 4.67 -25.58
C LYS A 4 -3.53 6.03 -24.90
N PHE A 5 -4.04 6.08 -23.67
CA PHE A 5 -3.67 7.15 -22.74
C PHE A 5 -2.52 6.69 -21.83
N GLY A 6 -1.75 7.67 -21.35
CA GLY A 6 -0.44 7.53 -20.72
C GLY A 6 -0.30 6.42 -19.67
N LEU A 7 0.95 6.00 -19.48
CA LEU A 7 1.39 4.85 -18.66
C LEU A 7 1.00 3.45 -19.18
N ASN A 8 0.10 3.25 -20.15
CA ASN A 8 -0.22 1.93 -20.72
C ASN A 8 -0.65 0.88 -19.66
N LEU A 9 -1.30 1.29 -18.58
CA LEU A 9 -1.74 0.40 -17.49
C LEU A 9 -3.04 -0.35 -17.87
N PRO A 10 -3.38 -1.46 -17.19
CA PRO A 10 -4.67 -2.11 -17.35
C PRO A 10 -5.83 -1.13 -17.09
N TRP A 11 -6.87 -1.17 -17.94
CA TRP A 11 -8.04 -0.28 -17.80
C TRP A 11 -8.68 -0.32 -16.41
N GLY A 12 -8.67 -1.50 -15.77
CA GLY A 12 -9.16 -1.69 -14.40
C GLY A 12 -8.52 -0.78 -13.36
N ILE A 13 -7.26 -0.37 -13.53
CA ILE A 13 -6.60 0.57 -12.62
C ILE A 13 -7.22 1.96 -12.73
N TYR A 14 -7.39 2.47 -13.95
CA TYR A 14 -8.02 3.78 -14.15
C TYR A 14 -9.47 3.78 -13.69
N ALA A 15 -10.19 2.67 -13.92
CA ALA A 15 -11.55 2.50 -13.41
C ALA A 15 -11.58 2.52 -11.87
N SER A 16 -10.67 1.81 -11.19
CA SER A 16 -10.58 1.85 -9.72
C SER A 16 -10.28 3.25 -9.20
N ILE A 17 -9.33 3.97 -9.81
CA ILE A 17 -9.03 5.36 -9.43
C ILE A 17 -10.28 6.23 -9.59
N LEU A 18 -10.96 6.14 -10.74
CA LEU A 18 -12.16 6.92 -11.02
C LEU A 18 -13.28 6.66 -10.01
N VAL A 19 -13.57 5.38 -9.72
CA VAL A 19 -14.59 4.99 -8.73
C VAL A 19 -14.25 5.55 -7.35
N LEU A 20 -12.99 5.44 -6.92
CA LEU A 20 -12.55 5.95 -5.61
C LEU A 20 -12.62 7.49 -5.55
N LEU A 21 -12.29 8.19 -6.63
CA LEU A 21 -12.44 9.65 -6.71
C LEU A 21 -13.91 10.08 -6.73
N ILE A 22 -14.80 9.33 -7.36
CA ILE A 22 -16.25 9.60 -7.31
C ILE A 22 -16.76 9.46 -5.88
N ILE A 23 -16.36 8.41 -5.15
CA ILE A 23 -16.71 8.23 -3.75
C ILE A 23 -16.18 9.40 -2.91
N ALA A 24 -14.92 9.80 -3.11
CA ALA A 24 -14.33 10.95 -2.42
C ALA A 24 -15.09 12.25 -2.72
N THR A 25 -15.47 12.48 -3.97
CA THR A 25 -16.25 13.66 -4.40
C THR A 25 -17.63 13.65 -3.76
N TYR A 26 -18.30 12.50 -3.71
CA TYR A 26 -19.58 12.37 -3.02
C TYR A 26 -19.48 12.72 -1.54
N ILE A 27 -18.44 12.25 -0.84
CA ILE A 27 -18.21 12.61 0.57
C ILE A 27 -17.92 14.12 0.68
N TRP A 28 -17.10 14.66 -0.21
CA TRP A 28 -16.74 16.08 -0.26
C TRP A 28 -17.96 16.99 -0.44
N ASP A 29 -18.91 16.62 -1.30
CA ASP A 29 -20.15 17.38 -1.55
C ASP A 29 -21.06 17.43 -0.32
N ASN A 30 -20.97 16.44 0.57
CA ASN A 30 -21.81 16.30 1.77
C ASN A 30 -21.17 16.88 3.05
N VAL A 31 -20.02 17.54 2.94
CA VAL A 31 -19.34 18.17 4.08
C VAL A 31 -19.40 19.68 3.97
N ASP A 32 -19.69 20.38 5.07
CA ASP A 32 -19.79 21.85 5.07
C ASP A 32 -18.44 22.55 5.29
N ALA A 33 -17.54 21.94 6.07
CA ALA A 33 -16.28 22.55 6.46
C ALA A 33 -15.21 22.52 5.35
N THR A 34 -14.63 23.68 5.04
CA THR A 34 -13.59 23.83 4.00
C THR A 34 -12.32 23.04 4.31
N ASP A 35 -11.88 23.02 5.56
CA ASP A 35 -10.67 22.26 5.96
C ASP A 35 -10.85 20.75 5.74
N THR A 36 -12.05 20.24 5.98
CA THR A 36 -12.38 18.82 5.75
C THR A 36 -12.46 18.50 4.26
N LYS A 37 -12.97 19.43 3.46
CA LYS A 37 -12.97 19.34 1.99
C LYS A 37 -11.54 19.25 1.44
N ASP A 38 -10.64 20.09 1.93
CA ASP A 38 -9.22 20.06 1.53
C ASP A 38 -8.56 18.76 1.94
N LEU A 39 -8.82 18.26 3.16
CA LEU A 39 -8.34 16.96 3.62
C LEU A 39 -8.79 15.81 2.70
N ILE A 40 -10.07 15.78 2.29
CA ILE A 40 -10.60 14.77 1.37
C ILE A 40 -9.88 14.83 0.03
N ASN A 41 -9.64 16.04 -0.49
CA ASN A 41 -8.90 16.24 -1.73
C ASN A 41 -7.47 15.72 -1.63
N TYR A 42 -6.75 16.02 -0.54
CA TYR A 42 -5.41 15.52 -0.31
C TYR A 42 -5.36 13.99 -0.21
N ILE A 43 -6.31 13.37 0.51
CA ILE A 43 -6.41 11.91 0.62
C ILE A 43 -6.69 11.28 -0.75
N GLY A 44 -7.65 11.81 -1.51
CA GLY A 44 -7.99 11.32 -2.84
C GLY A 44 -6.81 11.42 -3.81
N PHE A 45 -6.10 12.54 -3.77
CA PHE A 45 -4.89 12.75 -4.59
C PHE A 45 -3.77 11.78 -4.20
N MET A 46 -3.45 11.66 -2.91
CA MET A 46 -2.43 10.74 -2.41
C MET A 46 -2.77 9.28 -2.72
N LEU A 47 -4.04 8.91 -2.66
CA LEU A 47 -4.53 7.59 -3.02
C LEU A 47 -4.28 7.30 -4.51
N ALA A 48 -4.70 8.20 -5.39
CA ALA A 48 -4.49 8.05 -6.83
C ALA A 48 -3.00 7.94 -7.18
N LEU A 49 -2.15 8.80 -6.60
CA LEU A 49 -0.71 8.73 -6.76
C LEU A 49 -0.13 7.40 -6.26
N SER A 50 -0.58 6.92 -5.11
CA SER A 50 -0.10 5.65 -4.53
C SER A 50 -0.49 4.44 -5.38
N ILE A 51 -1.69 4.43 -5.97
CA ILE A 51 -2.12 3.39 -6.91
C ILE A 51 -1.20 3.39 -8.14
N VAL A 52 -0.94 4.56 -8.71
CA VAL A 52 -0.07 4.70 -9.89
C VAL A 52 1.36 4.29 -9.55
N GLN A 53 1.90 4.74 -8.42
CA GLN A 53 3.24 4.39 -7.95
C GLN A 53 3.36 2.89 -7.71
N GLY A 54 2.39 2.27 -7.04
CA GLY A 54 2.34 0.81 -6.84
C GLY A 54 2.39 0.06 -8.17
N ALA A 55 1.62 0.51 -9.16
CA ALA A 55 1.62 -0.10 -10.49
C ALA A 55 2.96 0.06 -11.23
N LEU A 56 3.64 1.20 -11.07
CA LEU A 56 4.99 1.43 -11.58
C LEU A 56 6.02 0.53 -10.90
N LEU A 57 5.96 0.37 -9.58
CA LEU A 57 6.86 -0.50 -8.84
C LEU A 57 6.68 -1.98 -9.20
N ILE A 58 5.45 -2.39 -9.53
CA ILE A 58 5.17 -3.75 -10.05
C ILE A 58 5.92 -3.96 -11.36
N ARG A 59 5.87 -2.99 -12.29
CA ARG A 59 6.61 -3.06 -13.56
C ARG A 59 8.12 -3.10 -13.39
N MET A 60 8.62 -2.40 -12.37
CA MET A 60 10.05 -2.39 -12.04
C MET A 60 10.50 -3.64 -11.28
N GLY A 61 9.59 -4.56 -10.92
CA GLY A 61 9.89 -5.73 -10.09
C GLY A 61 10.28 -5.39 -8.65
N LYS A 62 10.04 -4.16 -8.19
CA LYS A 62 10.43 -3.68 -6.85
C LYS A 62 9.26 -3.66 -5.84
N PHE A 63 8.04 -3.94 -6.30
CA PHE A 63 6.82 -3.79 -5.51
C PHE A 63 6.85 -4.48 -4.14
N GLU A 64 7.36 -5.72 -4.06
CA GLU A 64 7.40 -6.48 -2.80
C GLU A 64 8.19 -5.78 -1.70
N ILE A 65 9.31 -5.13 -2.03
CA ILE A 65 10.15 -4.42 -1.06
C ILE A 65 9.36 -3.25 -0.44
N TYR A 66 8.78 -2.40 -1.29
CA TYR A 66 8.05 -1.22 -0.83
C TYR A 66 6.73 -1.59 -0.14
N LYS A 67 6.02 -2.62 -0.62
CA LYS A 67 4.84 -3.16 0.04
C LYS A 67 5.18 -3.66 1.44
N ASN A 68 6.30 -4.37 1.61
CA ASN A 68 6.71 -4.89 2.92
C ASN A 68 7.09 -3.77 3.89
N ILE A 69 7.74 -2.70 3.41
CA ILE A 69 8.03 -1.51 4.22
C ILE A 69 6.71 -0.85 4.69
N LEU A 70 5.78 -0.60 3.77
CA LEU A 70 4.48 -0.01 4.12
C LEU A 70 3.68 -0.89 5.08
N ASN A 71 3.69 -2.22 4.89
CA ASN A 71 3.03 -3.15 5.80
C ASN A 71 3.67 -3.15 7.19
N ALA A 72 5.00 -3.06 7.28
CA ALA A 72 5.68 -2.97 8.58
C ALA A 72 5.28 -1.68 9.32
N LEU A 73 5.28 -0.54 8.61
CA LEU A 73 4.86 0.75 9.18
C LEU A 73 3.41 0.72 9.66
N TRP A 74 2.49 0.24 8.80
CA TRP A 74 1.08 0.07 9.16
C TRP A 74 0.88 -0.83 10.38
N ASN A 75 1.61 -1.95 10.46
CA ASN A 75 1.48 -2.89 11.57
C ASN A 75 1.95 -2.27 12.90
N ILE A 76 3.03 -1.50 12.89
CA ILE A 76 3.51 -0.76 14.07
C ILE A 76 2.45 0.26 14.51
N GLU A 77 1.92 1.05 13.58
CA GLU A 77 0.86 2.03 13.85
C GLU A 77 -0.39 1.38 14.45
N THR A 78 -0.84 0.28 13.85
CA THR A 78 -2.01 -0.47 14.33
C THR A 78 -1.77 -1.03 15.73
N ALA A 79 -0.58 -1.57 15.99
CA ALA A 79 -0.21 -2.09 17.31
C ALA A 79 -0.18 -0.98 18.37
N ALA A 80 0.43 0.16 18.06
CA ALA A 80 0.48 1.31 18.96
C ALA A 80 -0.93 1.83 19.30
N THR A 81 -1.79 1.97 18.29
CA THR A 81 -3.17 2.42 18.45
C THR A 81 -3.98 1.42 19.30
N PHE A 82 -3.82 0.12 19.04
CA PHE A 82 -4.49 -0.93 19.79
C PHE A 82 -4.06 -0.95 21.26
N LEU A 83 -2.75 -0.91 21.52
CA LEU A 83 -2.20 -0.88 22.88
C LEU A 83 -2.66 0.36 23.64
N TYR A 84 -2.66 1.53 23.00
CA TYR A 84 -3.15 2.76 23.61
C TYR A 84 -4.66 2.69 23.90
N GLY A 85 -5.46 2.15 22.98
CA GLY A 85 -6.89 1.91 23.22
C GLY A 85 -7.16 1.02 24.43
N MET A 86 -6.38 -0.07 24.59
CA MET A 86 -6.46 -0.94 25.77
C MET A 86 -6.08 -0.20 27.06
N TYR A 87 -5.01 0.60 27.01
CA TYR A 87 -4.59 1.43 28.15
C TYR A 87 -5.70 2.39 28.59
N VAL A 88 -6.30 3.12 27.64
CA VAL A 88 -7.42 4.04 27.88
C VAL A 88 -8.59 3.31 28.56
N VAL A 89 -8.99 2.15 28.03
CA VAL A 89 -10.10 1.36 28.61
C VAL A 89 -9.79 0.93 30.04
N LEU A 90 -8.59 0.42 30.31
CA LEU A 90 -8.19 -0.03 31.65
C LEU A 90 -8.18 1.11 32.67
N GLU A 91 -7.63 2.26 32.31
CA GLU A 91 -7.56 3.43 33.20
C GLU A 91 -8.94 4.00 33.53
N TYR A 92 -9.81 4.18 32.51
CA TYR A 92 -11.17 4.69 32.73
C TYR A 92 -12.10 3.68 33.41
N SER A 93 -11.80 2.38 33.31
CA SER A 93 -12.57 1.33 33.99
C SER A 93 -12.20 1.18 35.47
N ASN A 94 -10.98 1.57 35.85
CA ASN A 94 -10.45 1.40 37.22
C ASN A 94 -10.37 2.68 38.05
N THR A 95 -10.56 3.87 37.44
CA THR A 95 -10.31 5.14 38.14
C THR A 95 -11.47 6.13 37.98
N ALA A 96 -11.68 6.97 39.01
CA ALA A 96 -12.68 8.04 38.98
C ALA A 96 -12.43 8.95 37.75
N SER A 97 -13.51 9.34 37.09
CA SER A 97 -13.61 10.00 35.77
C SER A 97 -12.90 11.37 35.61
N GLN A 98 -12.03 11.75 36.53
CA GLN A 98 -11.36 13.05 36.58
C GLN A 98 -9.86 13.03 36.25
N ILE A 99 -9.25 11.85 36.02
CA ILE A 99 -7.84 11.80 35.60
C ILE A 99 -7.72 12.08 34.10
N LYS A 100 -6.98 13.13 33.74
CA LYS A 100 -6.51 13.33 32.37
C LYS A 100 -5.37 12.36 32.09
N LEU A 101 -5.52 11.51 31.08
CA LEU A 101 -4.48 10.55 30.71
C LEU A 101 -3.19 11.29 30.31
N PRO A 102 -2.00 10.83 30.77
CA PRO A 102 -0.72 11.50 30.49
C PRO A 102 -0.45 11.74 28.99
N PHE A 103 -0.82 10.79 28.12
CA PHE A 103 -0.65 10.94 26.68
C PHE A 103 -1.61 11.99 26.09
N ALA A 104 -2.84 12.07 26.57
CA ALA A 104 -3.80 13.07 26.13
C ALA A 104 -3.39 14.48 26.57
N GLN A 105 -2.78 14.61 27.75
CA GLN A 105 -2.20 15.88 28.18
C GLN A 105 -0.98 16.24 27.32
N TRP A 106 -0.07 15.29 27.10
CA TRP A 106 1.10 15.50 26.23
C TRP A 106 0.71 15.90 24.80
N SER A 107 -0.33 15.31 24.21
CA SER A 107 -0.75 15.63 22.85
C SER A 107 -1.35 17.02 22.72
N VAL A 108 -2.01 17.53 23.77
CA VAL A 108 -2.48 18.91 23.85
C VAL A 108 -1.28 19.86 23.97
N ASP A 109 -0.34 19.55 24.86
CA ASP A 109 0.85 20.37 25.11
C ASP A 109 1.81 20.40 23.89
N ASN A 110 1.75 19.38 23.02
CA ASN A 110 2.59 19.23 21.83
C ASN A 110 1.76 19.10 20.54
N SER A 111 0.69 19.88 20.43
CA SER A 111 -0.31 19.78 19.36
C SER A 111 0.28 19.77 17.95
N GLU A 112 1.27 20.61 17.64
CA GLU A 112 1.92 20.64 16.32
C GLU A 112 2.60 19.32 15.98
N VAL A 113 3.38 18.76 16.90
CA VAL A 113 4.08 17.48 16.73
C VAL A 113 3.08 16.34 16.59
N PHE A 114 2.00 16.39 17.38
CA PHE A 114 0.94 15.40 17.33
C PHE A 114 0.19 15.43 15.99
N ILE A 115 -0.13 16.63 15.48
CA ILE A 115 -0.75 16.82 14.16
C ILE A 115 0.16 16.28 13.05
N LEU A 116 1.45 16.61 13.07
CA LEU A 116 2.42 16.08 12.09
C LEU A 116 2.50 14.55 12.13
N THR A 117 2.45 13.97 13.33
CA THR A 117 2.43 12.52 13.53
C THR A 117 1.18 11.88 12.92
N ILE A 118 0.00 12.47 13.15
CA ILE A 118 -1.26 12.02 12.55
C ILE A 118 -1.22 12.12 11.03
N ILE A 119 -0.70 13.21 10.48
CA ILE A 119 -0.57 13.40 9.03
C ILE A 119 0.34 12.31 8.44
N PHE A 120 1.49 12.05 9.07
CA PHE A 120 2.43 11.02 8.63
C PHE A 120 1.79 9.63 8.61
N PHE A 121 1.10 9.25 9.69
CA PHE A 121 0.38 7.98 9.76
C PHE A 121 -0.75 7.89 8.75
N SER A 122 -1.53 8.96 8.57
CA SER A 122 -2.58 9.02 7.56
C SER A 122 -2.03 8.79 6.14
N ILE A 123 -0.86 9.33 5.82
CA ILE A 123 -0.19 9.10 4.53
C ILE A 123 0.18 7.62 4.37
N ILE A 124 0.71 6.97 5.41
CA ILE A 124 1.03 5.53 5.38
C ILE A 124 -0.23 4.70 5.10
N CYS A 125 -1.33 5.00 5.78
CA CYS A 125 -2.62 4.35 5.61
C CYS A 125 -3.13 4.43 4.17
N VAL A 126 -3.13 5.65 3.61
CA VAL A 126 -3.57 5.92 2.24
C VAL A 126 -2.65 5.26 1.22
N ALA A 127 -1.33 5.34 1.42
CA ALA A 127 -0.35 4.72 0.54
C ALA A 127 -0.50 3.19 0.50
N ARG A 128 -0.70 2.57 1.66
CA ARG A 128 -0.95 1.13 1.77
C ARG A 128 -2.21 0.74 1.02
N ALA A 129 -3.31 1.46 1.22
CA ALA A 129 -4.57 1.21 0.51
C ALA A 129 -4.38 1.31 -1.02
N GLY A 130 -3.66 2.32 -1.50
CA GLY A 130 -3.34 2.46 -2.92
C GLY A 130 -2.50 1.31 -3.46
N TYR A 131 -1.50 0.83 -2.70
CA TYR A 131 -0.68 -0.31 -3.10
C TYR A 131 -1.48 -1.61 -3.15
N SER A 132 -2.42 -1.81 -2.22
CA SER A 132 -3.34 -2.96 -2.26
C SER A 132 -4.20 -2.96 -3.52
N VAL A 133 -4.69 -1.80 -3.96
CA VAL A 133 -5.42 -1.70 -5.24
C VAL A 133 -4.51 -2.05 -6.42
N ALA A 134 -3.28 -1.54 -6.45
CA ALA A 134 -2.33 -1.89 -7.51
C ALA A 134 -1.98 -3.39 -7.54
N GLU A 135 -1.88 -4.01 -6.37
CA GLU A 135 -1.57 -5.44 -6.22
C GLU A 135 -2.65 -6.35 -6.82
N ILE A 136 -3.93 -5.98 -6.71
CA ILE A 136 -5.04 -6.71 -7.36
C ILE A 136 -4.78 -6.87 -8.87
N PHE A 137 -4.20 -5.85 -9.49
CA PHE A 137 -3.90 -5.84 -10.92
C PHE A 137 -2.47 -6.29 -11.25
N LYS A 138 -1.72 -6.86 -10.30
CA LYS A 138 -0.30 -7.25 -10.50
C LYS A 138 -0.08 -8.11 -11.74
N ALA A 139 -0.84 -9.19 -11.90
CA ALA A 139 -0.72 -10.07 -13.07
C ALA A 139 -1.07 -9.37 -14.41
N PRO A 140 -2.20 -8.64 -14.52
CA PRO A 140 -2.47 -7.79 -15.67
C PRO A 140 -1.39 -6.75 -15.97
N ILE A 141 -0.87 -6.04 -14.96
CA ILE A 141 0.18 -5.03 -15.12
C ILE A 141 1.43 -5.65 -15.76
N MET A 142 1.86 -6.81 -15.28
CA MET A 142 3.03 -7.51 -15.82
C MET A 142 2.85 -7.92 -17.29
N LYS A 143 1.61 -8.22 -17.73
CA LYS A 143 1.30 -8.54 -19.13
C LYS A 143 1.28 -7.33 -20.06
N THR A 144 1.18 -6.11 -19.52
CA THR A 144 1.17 -4.86 -20.29
C THR A 144 2.58 -4.29 -20.55
N LEU A 145 3.63 -4.91 -20.01
CA LEU A 145 5.02 -4.57 -20.30
C LEU A 145 5.34 -4.94 -21.77
N PRO A 146 6.09 -4.10 -22.51
CA PRO A 146 6.62 -4.51 -23.81
C PRO A 146 7.47 -5.78 -23.62
N LEU A 147 7.22 -6.78 -24.46
CA LEU A 147 7.80 -8.13 -24.41
C LEU A 147 9.34 -8.16 -24.32
N GLU A 148 10.02 -7.06 -24.67
CA GLU A 148 11.47 -6.90 -24.55
C GLU A 148 12.00 -6.97 -23.11
N ALA A 149 11.21 -6.56 -22.10
CA ALA A 149 11.61 -6.70 -20.70
C ALA A 149 11.43 -8.14 -20.16
N SER A 150 10.57 -8.95 -20.78
CA SER A 150 10.34 -10.34 -20.39
C SER A 150 11.50 -11.27 -20.78
N ALA A 151 12.39 -10.83 -21.67
CA ALA A 151 13.55 -11.61 -22.11
C ALA A 151 14.73 -11.56 -21.12
N LEU A 152 14.73 -10.62 -20.17
CA LEU A 152 15.80 -10.47 -19.17
C LEU A 152 15.57 -11.26 -17.88
N VAL A 153 14.36 -11.79 -17.65
CA VAL A 153 14.08 -12.75 -16.57
C VAL A 153 14.07 -14.15 -17.17
N LYS A 154 15.24 -14.64 -17.62
CA LYS A 154 15.38 -16.08 -17.87
C LYS A 154 15.40 -16.78 -16.50
N PRO A 155 14.58 -17.82 -16.28
CA PRO A 155 14.78 -18.67 -15.11
C PRO A 155 16.17 -19.28 -15.23
N ILE A 156 16.92 -19.24 -14.12
CA ILE A 156 18.17 -20.00 -13.96
C ILE A 156 17.84 -21.44 -14.34
N LYS A 157 18.32 -21.88 -15.51
CA LYS A 157 18.14 -23.26 -15.95
C LYS A 157 18.80 -24.14 -14.92
N GLU A 158 18.03 -24.97 -14.24
CA GLU A 158 18.57 -26.09 -13.46
C GLU A 158 19.56 -26.86 -14.34
N PRO A 159 20.75 -27.22 -13.81
CA PRO A 159 21.70 -27.99 -14.58
C PRO A 159 21.09 -29.36 -14.90
N LYS A 160 21.01 -29.67 -16.19
CA LYS A 160 20.59 -30.99 -16.70
C LYS A 160 21.41 -32.07 -16.00
N LYS A 161 20.75 -32.94 -15.22
CA LYS A 161 21.33 -34.20 -14.74
C LYS A 161 21.82 -35.00 -15.96
N ILE A 162 23.13 -35.15 -16.07
CA ILE A 162 23.78 -36.05 -17.04
C ILE A 162 23.34 -37.47 -16.67
N LYS A 163 22.54 -38.10 -17.54
CA LYS A 163 22.25 -39.54 -17.47
C LYS A 163 23.49 -40.29 -17.95
N THR A 164 24.28 -40.82 -17.04
CA THR A 164 25.36 -41.75 -17.36
C THR A 164 24.74 -43.10 -17.70
N GLN A 165 24.57 -43.40 -19.00
CA GLN A 165 24.35 -44.76 -19.48
C GLN A 165 25.69 -45.51 -19.43
N SER A 166 25.89 -46.31 -18.38
CA SER A 166 26.97 -47.30 -18.36
C SER A 166 26.50 -48.56 -19.09
N SER A 167 26.86 -48.67 -20.37
CA SER A 167 26.68 -49.88 -21.17
C SER A 167 27.54 -51.03 -20.61
N LYS A 168 26.88 -52.11 -20.17
CA LYS A 168 27.48 -53.43 -20.01
C LYS A 168 28.07 -53.89 -21.35
N ARG A 169 29.37 -54.14 -21.40
CA ARG A 169 29.99 -55.16 -22.27
C ARG A 169 31.46 -55.39 -21.86
N ARG A 170 31.74 -56.57 -21.33
CA ARG A 170 33.06 -57.20 -21.48
C ARG A 170 32.85 -58.69 -21.76
N LYS A 171 33.22 -59.08 -22.98
CA LYS A 171 33.60 -60.45 -23.35
C LYS A 171 35.10 -60.57 -23.12
N LYS A 172 35.51 -61.58 -22.37
CA LYS A 172 36.55 -62.56 -22.72
C LYS A 172 36.51 -63.66 -21.67
#